data_AF-A0A9D8D6L2-F1
#
_entry.id   AF-A0A9D8D6L2-F1
#
_cell.length_a   1.000
_cell.length_b   1.000
_cell.length_c   1.000
_cell.angle_alpha   90.00
_cell.angle_beta   90.00
_cell.angle_gamma   90.00
#
_symmetry.space_group_name_H-M   'P 1'
#
loop_
_entity.id
_entity.type
_entity.pdbx_description
1 polymer ?
#
loop_
_entity_poly.entity_id
_entity_poly.type
_entity_poly.pdbx_seq_one_letter_code
_entity_poly.pdbx_strand_id
1 'polypeptide(L)'
;IAAIDPPVDLAVIVIRPDAILDAAGEAADRGIRNLLILPGGFTEAGPVGVQRNQALTELAAARGLTVAGPNCAGIIHLDPAWRFAATFLRDLPPGAAAGAGNGLAFISQSGALAEELIDKANARALPLASVVSVGNALHLGVEDYLEWLGERPEIAAALLYVESIEDHARFRAVARAVAARKPVVALFGGRTEIGGRAASAHTGAVANDDGAIDAFCTSCGIVRVKSLRRLLIAAKAFGRFPQGLGPRALILSNSGGPGVLCADRAVLEDLELATLPAAFADVLRQRLPPEAAVANPIDLLADAREDRFGFTLEAAMAHAAAAYDLVMMIHVVPFMVDADPVVRRLTELAQSAKIPLMHSMMGTLPGKADWFAALEQSGVPTFNDIEEMAEAAGLLARYPRLRDAARRGTLPEAAFSDRRRR
;
A
#
# COMPACT_ATOMS: atom_id res chain seq x y z
N ILE A 1 -6.82 10.19 -37.01
CA ILE A 1 -8.04 10.02 -36.16
C ILE A 1 -9.33 10.21 -36.97
N ALA A 2 -9.31 11.04 -38.02
CA ALA A 2 -10.43 11.42 -38.87
C ALA A 2 -11.14 10.28 -39.62
N ALA A 3 -10.54 9.09 -39.70
CA ALA A 3 -11.14 7.92 -40.36
C ALA A 3 -12.00 7.06 -39.41
N ILE A 4 -12.06 7.36 -38.12
CA ILE A 4 -12.78 6.55 -37.12
C ILE A 4 -14.23 7.03 -36.96
N ASP A 5 -15.19 6.13 -37.06
CA ASP A 5 -16.61 6.43 -36.84
C ASP A 5 -16.90 6.70 -35.34
N PRO A 6 -17.53 7.84 -34.99
CA PRO A 6 -17.97 8.11 -33.63
C PRO A 6 -19.11 7.16 -33.17
N PRO A 7 -19.31 6.96 -31.86
CA PRO A 7 -18.62 7.64 -30.77
C PRO A 7 -17.29 6.97 -30.39
N VAL A 8 -16.30 7.79 -30.04
CA VAL A 8 -15.02 7.35 -29.44
C VAL A 8 -14.86 8.10 -28.13
N ASP A 9 -14.83 7.37 -27.02
CA ASP A 9 -14.78 7.96 -25.68
C ASP A 9 -13.37 8.44 -25.29
N LEU A 10 -12.33 7.76 -25.77
CA LEU A 10 -10.93 8.02 -25.38
C LEU A 10 -9.99 7.86 -26.59
N ALA A 11 -9.10 8.82 -26.79
CA ALA A 11 -7.94 8.68 -27.68
C ALA A 11 -6.66 8.47 -26.85
N VAL A 12 -5.98 7.33 -27.07
CA VAL A 12 -4.67 7.05 -26.49
C VAL A 12 -3.59 7.51 -27.49
N ILE A 13 -2.83 8.53 -27.12
CA ILE A 13 -1.85 9.18 -27.98
C ILE A 13 -0.45 8.64 -27.65
N VAL A 14 0.17 7.96 -28.61
CA VAL A 14 1.50 7.32 -28.50
C VAL A 14 2.36 7.69 -29.72
N ILE A 15 2.53 8.99 -29.96
CA ILE A 15 3.28 9.54 -31.10
C ILE A 15 4.35 10.52 -30.63
N ARG A 16 5.19 11.01 -31.54
CA ARG A 16 6.25 11.95 -31.18
C ARG A 16 5.69 13.27 -30.59
N PRO A 17 6.40 13.92 -29.64
CA PRO A 17 5.86 15.08 -28.92
C PRO A 17 5.52 16.28 -29.81
N ASP A 18 6.22 16.45 -30.93
CA ASP A 18 5.97 17.51 -31.91
C ASP A 18 4.62 17.39 -32.62
N ALA A 19 4.04 16.19 -32.72
CA ALA A 19 2.76 15.94 -33.39
C ALA A 19 1.55 15.86 -32.44
N ILE A 20 1.74 15.97 -31.12
CA ILE A 20 0.67 15.73 -30.14
C ILE A 20 -0.42 16.81 -30.18
N LEU A 21 -0.06 18.09 -30.37
CA LEU A 21 -1.04 19.19 -30.45
C LEU A 21 -1.97 19.02 -31.65
N ASP A 22 -1.41 18.65 -32.81
CA ASP A 22 -2.19 18.38 -34.02
C ASP A 22 -3.14 17.20 -33.82
N ALA A 23 -2.65 16.11 -33.22
CA ALA A 23 -3.48 14.94 -32.92
C ALA A 23 -4.59 15.24 -31.89
N ALA A 24 -4.29 16.06 -30.87
CA ALA A 24 -5.29 16.51 -29.90
C ALA A 24 -6.36 17.40 -30.56
N GLY A 25 -5.97 18.28 -31.48
CA GLY A 25 -6.88 19.08 -32.29
C GLY A 25 -7.77 18.22 -33.19
N GLU A 26 -7.19 17.25 -33.89
CA GLU A 26 -7.93 16.31 -34.74
C GLU A 26 -8.92 15.47 -33.92
N ALA A 27 -8.53 15.03 -32.71
CA ALA A 27 -9.41 14.34 -31.78
C ALA A 27 -10.59 15.23 -31.36
N ALA A 28 -10.30 16.49 -31.00
CA ALA A 28 -11.32 17.47 -30.62
C ALA A 28 -12.33 17.72 -31.75
N ASP A 29 -11.86 17.88 -32.98
CA ASP A 29 -12.69 18.14 -34.17
C ASP A 29 -13.60 16.94 -34.50
N ARG A 30 -13.21 15.71 -34.09
CA ARG A 30 -14.02 14.49 -34.19
C ARG A 30 -14.94 14.24 -33.00
N GLY A 31 -15.01 15.18 -32.04
CA GLY A 31 -15.86 15.07 -30.86
C GLY A 31 -15.26 14.22 -29.73
N ILE A 32 -14.02 13.75 -29.86
CA ILE A 32 -13.32 13.05 -28.79
C ILE A 32 -12.90 14.08 -27.75
N ARG A 33 -13.23 13.83 -26.48
CA ARG A 33 -12.97 14.77 -25.39
C ARG A 33 -11.93 14.27 -24.40
N ASN A 34 -11.74 12.96 -24.27
CA ASN A 34 -10.77 12.40 -23.34
C ASN A 34 -9.53 11.94 -24.09
N LEU A 35 -8.37 12.40 -23.61
CA LEU A 35 -7.06 12.06 -24.16
C LEU A 35 -6.20 11.41 -23.08
N LEU A 36 -5.56 10.29 -23.41
CA LEU A 36 -4.50 9.69 -22.59
C LEU A 36 -3.19 9.82 -23.37
N ILE A 37 -2.29 10.67 -22.89
CA ILE A 37 -1.04 11.00 -23.58
C ILE A 37 0.11 10.33 -22.84
N LEU A 38 0.69 9.29 -23.46
CA LEU A 38 1.79 8.52 -22.87
C LEU A 38 3.15 9.22 -23.03
N PRO A 39 3.54 9.71 -24.23
CA PRO A 39 4.86 10.27 -24.47
C PRO A 39 5.17 11.49 -23.59
N GLY A 40 6.44 11.61 -23.21
CA GLY A 40 7.00 12.83 -22.64
C GLY A 40 7.27 13.91 -23.69
N GLY A 41 8.20 14.82 -23.39
CA GLY A 41 8.45 16.03 -24.16
C GLY A 41 7.73 17.28 -23.63
N PHE A 42 7.29 17.33 -22.38
CA PHE A 42 6.52 18.46 -21.85
C PHE A 42 7.32 19.22 -20.79
N THR A 43 6.76 19.55 -19.62
CA THR A 43 7.44 20.36 -18.59
C THR A 43 8.84 19.83 -18.21
N GLU A 44 9.05 18.51 -18.28
CA GLU A 44 10.31 17.83 -18.03
C GLU A 44 11.36 18.01 -19.15
N ALA A 45 10.96 18.45 -20.34
CA ALA A 45 11.83 18.60 -21.52
C ALA A 45 12.35 20.04 -21.73
N GLY A 46 12.41 20.83 -20.66
CA GLY A 46 12.97 22.19 -20.68
C GLY A 46 12.08 23.21 -21.43
N PRO A 47 12.65 24.33 -21.92
CA PRO A 47 11.86 25.46 -22.43
C PRO A 47 10.90 25.13 -23.56
N VAL A 48 11.31 24.28 -24.52
CA VAL A 48 10.45 23.83 -25.63
C VAL A 48 9.28 23.01 -25.12
N GLY A 49 9.54 22.15 -24.13
CA GLY A 49 8.50 21.32 -23.53
C GLY A 49 7.53 22.11 -22.66
N VAL A 50 7.99 23.16 -21.97
CA VAL A 50 7.12 24.11 -21.26
C VAL A 50 6.18 24.83 -22.22
N GLN A 51 6.67 25.31 -23.37
CA GLN A 51 5.84 25.91 -24.42
C GLN A 51 4.80 24.92 -24.95
N ARG A 52 5.21 23.67 -25.19
CA ARG A 52 4.30 22.59 -25.63
C ARG A 52 3.23 22.29 -24.57
N ASN A 53 3.60 22.26 -23.29
CA ASN A 53 2.66 22.07 -22.19
C ASN A 53 1.63 23.19 -22.14
N GLN A 54 2.07 24.45 -22.21
CA GLN A 54 1.18 25.60 -22.22
C GLN A 54 0.20 25.55 -23.40
N ALA A 55 0.68 25.27 -24.62
CA ALA A 55 -0.17 25.14 -25.79
C ALA A 55 -1.21 24.02 -25.65
N LEU A 56 -0.84 22.89 -25.04
CA LEU A 56 -1.77 21.79 -24.78
C LEU A 56 -2.82 22.17 -23.72
N THR A 57 -2.43 22.87 -22.66
CA THR A 57 -3.36 23.41 -21.65
C THR A 57 -4.37 24.38 -22.28
N GLU A 58 -3.89 25.31 -23.11
CA GLU A 58 -4.75 26.28 -23.81
C GLU A 58 -5.72 25.59 -24.77
N LEU A 59 -5.24 24.61 -25.54
CA LEU A 59 -6.07 23.80 -26.44
C LEU A 59 -7.13 23.02 -25.66
N ALA A 60 -6.74 22.39 -24.54
CA ALA A 60 -7.65 21.61 -23.71
C ALA A 60 -8.76 22.49 -23.13
N ALA A 61 -8.43 23.68 -22.62
CA ALA A 61 -9.42 24.64 -22.14
C ALA A 61 -10.34 25.12 -23.27
N ALA A 62 -9.79 25.47 -24.43
CA ALA A 62 -10.55 26.02 -25.56
C ALA A 62 -11.49 24.99 -26.22
N ARG A 63 -11.14 23.70 -26.16
CA ARG A 63 -11.87 22.61 -26.82
C ARG A 63 -12.61 21.68 -25.85
N GLY A 64 -12.54 21.95 -24.55
CA GLY A 64 -13.18 21.13 -23.51
C GLY A 64 -12.59 19.72 -23.43
N LEU A 65 -11.27 19.60 -23.48
CA LEU A 65 -10.57 18.31 -23.41
C LEU A 65 -10.18 17.96 -21.97
N THR A 66 -10.36 16.70 -21.62
CA THR A 66 -9.81 16.09 -20.41
C THR A 66 -8.55 15.32 -20.77
N VAL A 67 -7.44 15.61 -20.08
CA VAL A 67 -6.11 15.08 -20.41
C VAL A 67 -5.53 14.29 -19.24
N ALA A 68 -5.27 13.01 -19.47
CA ALA A 68 -4.45 12.16 -18.61
C ALA A 68 -3.00 12.13 -19.11
N GLY A 69 -2.03 12.26 -18.20
CA GLY A 69 -0.62 12.51 -18.54
C GLY A 69 -0.35 14.02 -18.72
N PRO A 70 0.53 14.43 -19.65
CA PRO A 70 1.39 13.62 -20.51
C PRO A 70 2.53 12.95 -19.72
N ASN A 71 3.50 12.35 -20.41
CA ASN A 71 4.67 11.72 -19.80
C ASN A 71 4.28 10.67 -18.74
N CYS A 72 3.38 9.77 -19.10
CA CYS A 72 2.86 8.75 -18.19
C CYS A 72 3.03 7.35 -18.78
N ALA A 73 3.10 6.34 -17.92
CA ALA A 73 3.14 4.95 -18.34
C ALA A 73 1.75 4.39 -18.71
N GLY A 74 0.69 5.17 -18.55
CA GLY A 74 -0.69 4.78 -18.84
C GLY A 74 -1.48 4.31 -17.62
N ILE A 75 -2.62 3.67 -17.90
CA ILE A 75 -3.63 3.29 -16.91
C ILE A 75 -3.98 1.81 -17.08
N ILE A 76 -4.04 1.10 -15.96
CA ILE A 76 -4.49 -0.29 -15.85
C ILE A 76 -5.58 -0.33 -14.77
N HIS A 77 -6.72 -0.93 -15.08
CA HIS A 77 -7.80 -1.22 -14.15
C HIS A 77 -8.35 -2.60 -14.48
N LEU A 78 -8.11 -3.57 -13.60
CA LEU A 78 -8.44 -4.98 -13.79
C LEU A 78 -9.61 -5.43 -12.92
N ASP A 79 -10.64 -4.58 -12.79
CA ASP A 79 -11.91 -5.03 -12.22
C ASP A 79 -12.54 -6.12 -13.13
N PRO A 80 -13.04 -7.23 -12.58
CA PRO A 80 -13.63 -8.30 -13.39
C PRO A 80 -14.83 -7.88 -14.24
N ALA A 81 -15.60 -6.87 -13.83
CA ALA A 81 -16.73 -6.36 -14.60
C ALA A 81 -16.28 -5.33 -15.65
N TRP A 82 -15.21 -4.59 -15.41
CA TRP A 82 -14.72 -3.54 -16.32
C TRP A 82 -13.18 -3.56 -16.40
N ARG A 83 -12.65 -4.32 -17.36
CA ARG A 83 -11.20 -4.37 -17.61
C ARG A 83 -10.77 -3.31 -18.61
N PHE A 84 -9.75 -2.54 -18.24
CA PHE A 84 -9.12 -1.55 -19.10
C PHE A 84 -7.61 -1.56 -18.89
N ALA A 85 -6.85 -1.57 -20.00
CA ALA A 85 -5.41 -1.39 -19.96
C ALA A 85 -4.96 -0.63 -21.20
N ALA A 86 -4.47 0.60 -21.01
CA ALA A 86 -3.85 1.41 -22.03
C ALA A 86 -2.50 1.89 -21.48
N THR A 87 -1.45 1.13 -21.76
CA THR A 87 -0.15 1.24 -21.13
C THR A 87 0.95 0.67 -22.03
N PHE A 88 2.21 1.01 -21.73
CA PHE A 88 3.40 0.35 -22.27
C PHE A 88 4.24 -0.36 -21.19
N LEU A 89 3.72 -0.46 -19.96
CA LEU A 89 4.33 -1.25 -18.88
C LEU A 89 4.47 -2.71 -19.33
N ARG A 90 5.54 -3.39 -18.88
CA ARG A 90 5.89 -4.73 -19.42
C ARG A 90 4.86 -5.79 -19.05
N ASP A 91 4.41 -5.74 -17.81
CA ASP A 91 3.50 -6.72 -17.24
C ASP A 91 2.19 -6.06 -16.78
N LEU A 92 1.14 -6.87 -16.71
CA LEU A 92 -0.08 -6.51 -15.99
C LEU A 92 0.07 -6.94 -14.51
N PRO A 93 -0.53 -6.19 -13.56
CA PRO A 93 -0.62 -6.64 -12.18
C PRO A 93 -1.54 -7.88 -12.07
N PRO A 94 -1.47 -8.62 -10.96
CA PRO A 94 -2.25 -9.86 -10.81
C PRO A 94 -3.77 -9.62 -10.72
N GLY A 95 -4.20 -8.38 -10.51
CA GLY A 95 -5.61 -8.03 -10.29
C GLY A 95 -6.04 -8.33 -8.86
N ALA A 96 -7.35 -8.27 -8.62
CA ALA A 96 -7.97 -8.78 -7.41
C ALA A 96 -8.96 -9.89 -7.75
N ALA A 97 -9.11 -10.86 -6.84
CA ALA A 97 -10.10 -11.91 -7.01
C ALA A 97 -11.51 -11.31 -7.00
N ALA A 98 -12.37 -11.77 -7.93
CA ALA A 98 -13.73 -11.26 -8.05
C ALA A 98 -14.51 -11.42 -6.74
N GLY A 99 -15.15 -10.34 -6.28
CA GLY A 99 -15.93 -10.34 -5.04
C GLY A 99 -15.11 -10.37 -3.75
N ALA A 100 -13.77 -10.40 -3.82
CA ALA A 100 -12.93 -10.39 -2.62
C ALA A 100 -12.90 -9.04 -1.90
N GLY A 101 -13.24 -7.94 -2.60
CA GLY A 101 -13.30 -6.59 -2.02
C GLY A 101 -11.99 -6.13 -1.40
N ASN A 102 -10.86 -6.65 -1.87
CA ASN A 102 -9.52 -6.45 -1.32
C ASN A 102 -8.53 -5.79 -2.30
N GLY A 103 -9.02 -5.26 -3.42
CA GLY A 103 -8.18 -4.72 -4.48
C GLY A 103 -7.38 -3.50 -4.03
N LEU A 104 -6.15 -3.40 -4.47
CA LEU A 104 -5.29 -2.24 -4.25
C LEU A 104 -5.28 -1.37 -5.50
N ALA A 105 -5.34 -0.07 -5.27
CA ALA A 105 -5.05 0.94 -6.28
C ALA A 105 -3.66 1.51 -6.03
N PHE A 106 -2.82 1.58 -7.06
CA PHE A 106 -1.57 2.33 -7.02
C PHE A 106 -1.64 3.53 -7.96
N ILE A 107 -1.47 4.73 -7.42
CA ILE A 107 -1.45 5.99 -8.18
C ILE A 107 -0.04 6.57 -8.03
N SER A 108 0.67 6.73 -9.14
CA SER A 108 2.08 7.11 -9.14
C SER A 108 2.38 8.20 -10.15
N GLN A 109 3.09 9.25 -9.72
CA GLN A 109 3.69 10.22 -10.64
C GLN A 109 4.92 9.65 -11.38
N SER A 110 5.46 8.51 -10.94
CA SER A 110 6.59 7.84 -11.60
C SER A 110 6.14 6.54 -12.29
N GLY A 111 6.33 6.48 -13.62
CA GLY A 111 6.08 5.25 -14.40
C GLY A 111 7.01 4.09 -14.04
N ALA A 112 8.29 4.39 -13.73
CA ALA A 112 9.24 3.36 -13.32
C ALA A 112 8.88 2.70 -11.98
N LEU A 113 8.33 3.48 -11.03
CA LEU A 113 7.82 2.90 -9.78
C LEU A 113 6.51 2.14 -9.96
N ALA A 114 5.69 2.48 -10.97
CA ALA A 114 4.53 1.68 -11.36
C ALA A 114 4.96 0.29 -11.85
N GLU A 115 5.97 0.23 -12.72
CA GLU A 115 6.57 -1.02 -13.18
C GLU A 115 7.11 -1.87 -12.01
N GLU A 116 7.91 -1.26 -11.12
CA GLU A 116 8.47 -1.96 -9.96
C GLU A 116 7.38 -2.49 -9.01
N LEU A 117 6.30 -1.73 -8.80
CA LEU A 117 5.20 -2.20 -7.95
C LEU A 117 4.44 -3.36 -8.59
N ILE A 118 4.27 -3.37 -9.91
CA ILE A 118 3.67 -4.49 -10.65
C ILE A 118 4.52 -5.76 -10.50
N ASP A 119 5.83 -5.66 -10.72
CA ASP A 119 6.77 -6.79 -10.53
C ASP A 119 6.64 -7.38 -9.12
N LYS A 120 6.70 -6.53 -8.09
CA LYS A 120 6.59 -6.98 -6.71
C LYS A 120 5.20 -7.50 -6.36
N ALA A 121 4.14 -6.96 -6.95
CA ALA A 121 2.78 -7.47 -6.78
C ALA A 121 2.64 -8.88 -7.37
N ASN A 122 3.19 -9.12 -8.57
CA ASN A 122 3.22 -10.44 -9.19
C ASN A 122 4.02 -11.45 -8.35
N ALA A 123 5.23 -11.06 -7.90
CA ALA A 123 6.09 -11.94 -7.11
C ALA A 123 5.51 -12.30 -5.73
N ARG A 124 4.67 -11.44 -5.15
CA ARG A 124 4.12 -11.60 -3.79
C ARG A 124 2.61 -11.85 -3.77
N ALA A 125 1.98 -12.05 -4.93
CA ALA A 125 0.53 -12.19 -5.10
C ALA A 125 -0.28 -11.10 -4.39
N LEU A 126 0.20 -9.84 -4.44
CA LEU A 126 -0.53 -8.71 -3.88
C LEU A 126 -1.75 -8.41 -4.76
N PRO A 127 -2.94 -8.13 -4.21
CA PRO A 127 -4.16 -7.95 -5.00
C PRO A 127 -4.22 -6.57 -5.70
N LEU A 128 -3.19 -6.22 -6.47
CA LEU A 128 -3.08 -4.94 -7.18
C LEU A 128 -4.05 -4.93 -8.37
N ALA A 129 -5.17 -4.24 -8.20
CA ALA A 129 -6.27 -4.21 -9.16
C ALA A 129 -6.21 -3.02 -10.11
N SER A 130 -5.65 -1.89 -9.65
CA SER A 130 -5.54 -0.68 -10.47
C SER A 130 -4.16 -0.07 -10.35
N VAL A 131 -3.61 0.37 -11.48
CA VAL A 131 -2.35 1.11 -11.56
C VAL A 131 -2.56 2.31 -12.46
N VAL A 132 -2.32 3.50 -11.93
CA VAL A 132 -2.39 4.75 -12.67
C VAL A 132 -1.02 5.41 -12.62
N SER A 133 -0.37 5.50 -13.77
CA SER A 133 0.75 6.43 -13.92
C SER A 133 0.17 7.80 -14.31
N VAL A 134 0.33 8.78 -13.43
CA VAL A 134 -0.21 10.14 -13.62
C VAL A 134 0.68 10.96 -14.55
N GLY A 135 2.00 10.73 -14.49
CA GLY A 135 2.98 11.53 -15.22
C GLY A 135 2.97 12.98 -14.77
N ASN A 136 2.99 13.91 -15.73
CA ASN A 136 3.06 15.34 -15.46
C ASN A 136 1.77 15.95 -14.88
N ALA A 137 0.67 15.19 -14.82
CA ALA A 137 -0.59 15.65 -14.23
C ALA A 137 -1.13 16.97 -14.83
N LEU A 138 -1.08 17.15 -16.16
CA LEU A 138 -1.45 18.42 -16.79
C LEU A 138 -2.89 18.84 -16.47
N HIS A 139 -3.81 17.88 -16.41
CA HIS A 139 -5.21 18.13 -16.06
C HIS A 139 -5.67 17.15 -14.98
N LEU A 140 -5.62 15.84 -15.22
CA LEU A 140 -5.95 14.85 -14.19
C LEU A 140 -4.75 14.57 -13.29
N GLY A 141 -4.88 14.93 -12.01
CA GLY A 141 -3.90 14.74 -10.96
C GLY A 141 -4.16 13.52 -10.09
N VAL A 142 -3.29 13.33 -9.08
CA VAL A 142 -3.38 12.19 -8.14
C VAL A 142 -4.74 12.18 -7.42
N GLU A 143 -5.24 13.37 -7.08
CA GLU A 143 -6.52 13.57 -6.40
C GLU A 143 -7.72 13.14 -7.24
N ASP A 144 -7.73 13.35 -8.56
CA ASP A 144 -8.84 12.94 -9.43
C ASP A 144 -8.96 11.41 -9.46
N TYR A 145 -7.83 10.72 -9.60
CA TYR A 145 -7.80 9.25 -9.58
C TYR A 145 -8.09 8.70 -8.18
N LEU A 146 -7.63 9.37 -7.12
CA LEU A 146 -7.92 8.98 -5.74
C LEU A 146 -9.41 9.12 -5.43
N GLU A 147 -10.06 10.19 -5.89
CA GLU A 147 -11.50 10.39 -5.77
C GLU A 147 -12.26 9.26 -6.46
N TRP A 148 -11.93 9.00 -7.73
CA TRP A 148 -12.58 7.96 -8.53
C TRP A 148 -12.38 6.55 -7.95
N LEU A 149 -11.14 6.15 -7.66
CA LEU A 149 -10.82 4.82 -7.08
C LEU A 149 -11.30 4.69 -5.64
N GLY A 150 -11.35 5.78 -4.89
CA GLY A 150 -11.82 5.81 -3.52
C GLY A 150 -13.29 5.39 -3.39
N GLU A 151 -14.09 5.63 -4.41
CA GLU A 151 -15.52 5.25 -4.45
C GLU A 151 -15.76 3.81 -4.94
N ARG A 152 -14.77 3.15 -5.52
CA ARG A 152 -14.90 1.82 -6.12
C ARG A 152 -14.97 0.72 -5.07
N PRO A 153 -16.08 -0.03 -4.93
CA PRO A 153 -16.22 -1.05 -3.88
C PRO A 153 -15.18 -2.19 -3.96
N GLU A 154 -14.65 -2.46 -5.15
CA GLU A 154 -13.60 -3.44 -5.40
C GLU A 154 -12.22 -2.99 -4.90
N ILE A 155 -12.01 -1.68 -4.72
CA ILE A 155 -10.77 -1.11 -4.20
C ILE A 155 -10.88 -0.94 -2.69
N ALA A 156 -10.02 -1.65 -1.96
CA ALA A 156 -9.98 -1.67 -0.51
C ALA A 156 -9.01 -0.65 0.07
N ALA A 157 -7.91 -0.34 -0.62
CA ALA A 157 -6.93 0.66 -0.21
C ALA A 157 -6.24 1.32 -1.41
N ALA A 158 -5.81 2.58 -1.22
CA ALA A 158 -5.04 3.33 -2.20
C ALA A 158 -3.60 3.52 -1.73
N LEU A 159 -2.66 3.23 -2.60
CA LEU A 159 -1.23 3.44 -2.45
C LEU A 159 -0.83 4.59 -3.37
N LEU A 160 -0.07 5.55 -2.85
CA LEU A 160 0.32 6.75 -3.60
C LEU A 160 1.85 6.87 -3.63
N TYR A 161 2.38 7.19 -4.81
CA TYR A 161 3.70 7.80 -4.92
C TYR A 161 3.57 9.23 -5.45
N VAL A 162 3.99 10.18 -4.62
CA VAL A 162 3.76 11.62 -4.84
C VAL A 162 5.09 12.37 -4.80
N GLU A 163 5.41 13.08 -5.86
CA GLU A 163 6.55 14.00 -5.95
C GLU A 163 6.12 15.43 -5.63
N SER A 164 4.95 15.83 -6.13
CA SER A 164 4.38 17.16 -5.96
C SER A 164 2.86 17.11 -5.96
N ILE A 165 2.24 18.10 -5.32
CA ILE A 165 0.80 18.33 -5.36
C ILE A 165 0.61 19.80 -5.76
N GLU A 166 -0.27 20.06 -6.71
CA GLU A 166 -0.54 21.45 -7.15
C GLU A 166 -1.63 22.10 -6.29
N ASP A 167 -2.79 21.45 -6.18
CA ASP A 167 -3.90 21.90 -5.34
C ASP A 167 -3.94 21.13 -4.01
N HIS A 168 -3.21 21.66 -3.02
CA HIS A 168 -3.17 21.08 -1.67
C HIS A 168 -4.54 21.04 -0.97
N ALA A 169 -5.43 21.98 -1.28
CA ALA A 169 -6.74 22.07 -0.65
C ALA A 169 -7.67 20.99 -1.20
N ARG A 170 -7.72 20.85 -2.53
CA ARG A 170 -8.48 19.79 -3.21
C ARG A 170 -7.95 18.41 -2.84
N PHE A 171 -6.63 18.20 -2.92
CA PHE A 171 -6.02 16.93 -2.52
C PHE A 171 -6.38 16.56 -1.09
N ARG A 172 -6.29 17.49 -0.14
CA ARG A 172 -6.69 17.24 1.26
C ARG A 172 -8.15 16.87 1.39
N ALA A 173 -9.04 17.60 0.72
CA ALA A 173 -10.47 17.34 0.78
C ALA A 173 -10.80 15.91 0.29
N VAL A 174 -10.26 15.54 -0.88
CA VAL A 174 -10.41 14.20 -1.44
C VAL A 174 -9.79 13.14 -0.52
N ALA A 175 -8.53 13.33 -0.13
CA ALA A 175 -7.82 12.36 0.70
C ALA A 175 -8.54 12.13 2.04
N ARG A 176 -9.05 13.18 2.70
CA ARG A 176 -9.86 13.04 3.93
C ARG A 176 -11.13 12.21 3.69
N ALA A 177 -11.85 12.50 2.61
CA ALA A 177 -13.09 11.80 2.27
C ALA A 177 -12.85 10.32 1.96
N VAL A 178 -11.73 9.99 1.33
CA VAL A 178 -11.33 8.59 1.08
C VAL A 178 -10.81 7.93 2.35
N ALA A 179 -9.91 8.59 3.10
CA ALA A 179 -9.30 8.09 4.34
C ALA A 179 -10.34 7.75 5.42
N ALA A 180 -11.45 8.49 5.48
CA ALA A 180 -12.58 8.21 6.37
C ALA A 180 -13.27 6.85 6.11
N ARG A 181 -13.03 6.23 4.95
CA ARG A 181 -13.65 4.97 4.51
C ARG A 181 -12.65 3.86 4.23
N LYS A 182 -11.51 4.20 3.62
CA LYS A 182 -10.48 3.27 3.15
C LYS A 182 -9.07 3.78 3.47
N PRO A 183 -8.07 2.92 3.67
CA PRO A 183 -6.69 3.36 3.84
C PRO A 183 -6.18 4.10 2.61
N VAL A 184 -5.53 5.23 2.85
CA VAL A 184 -4.70 5.92 1.86
C VAL A 184 -3.27 5.92 2.40
N VAL A 185 -2.36 5.26 1.70
CA VAL A 185 -0.95 5.14 2.07
C VAL A 185 -0.11 5.92 1.08
N ALA A 186 0.76 6.80 1.54
CA ALA A 186 1.55 7.64 0.64
C ALA A 186 3.06 7.59 0.91
N LEU A 187 3.82 7.46 -0.17
CA LEU A 187 5.26 7.68 -0.23
C LEU A 187 5.54 8.98 -0.98
N PHE A 188 6.21 9.92 -0.30
CA PHE A 188 6.61 11.18 -0.92
C PHE A 188 8.07 11.14 -1.38
N GLY A 189 8.30 11.51 -2.63
CA GLY A 189 9.61 11.82 -3.19
C GLY A 189 10.17 13.15 -2.68
N GLY A 190 11.46 13.41 -2.91
CA GLY A 190 12.04 14.73 -2.67
C GLY A 190 12.12 15.20 -1.21
N ARG A 191 12.02 14.29 -0.23
CA ARG A 191 11.93 14.61 1.21
C ARG A 191 13.21 15.08 1.90
N THR A 192 14.35 14.98 1.24
CA THR A 192 15.65 15.52 1.71
C THR A 192 16.08 16.63 0.78
N GLU A 193 16.96 17.52 1.21
CA GLU A 193 17.43 18.62 0.35
C GLU A 193 18.03 18.10 -0.97
N ILE A 194 18.86 17.05 -0.92
CA ILE A 194 19.46 16.44 -2.11
C ILE A 194 18.38 15.78 -2.97
N GLY A 195 17.48 14.99 -2.37
CA GLY A 195 16.40 14.34 -3.09
C GLY A 195 15.43 15.34 -3.72
N GLY A 196 15.14 16.44 -3.03
CA GLY A 196 14.28 17.52 -3.51
C GLY A 196 14.91 18.26 -4.68
N ARG A 197 16.23 18.52 -4.64
CA ARG A 197 16.96 19.04 -5.81
C ARG A 197 16.94 18.07 -7.00
N ALA A 198 17.10 16.77 -6.74
CA ALA A 198 17.03 15.75 -7.78
C ALA A 198 15.62 15.68 -8.42
N ALA A 199 14.57 15.70 -7.61
CA ALA A 199 13.19 15.77 -8.08
C ALA A 199 12.96 17.06 -8.89
N SER A 200 13.44 18.21 -8.40
CA SER A 200 13.35 19.48 -9.11
C SER A 200 14.03 19.46 -10.48
N ALA A 201 15.22 18.86 -10.57
CA ALA A 201 15.91 18.70 -11.85
C ALA A 201 15.19 17.73 -12.81
N HIS A 202 14.42 16.78 -12.28
CA HIS A 202 13.74 15.75 -13.07
C HIS A 202 12.35 16.19 -13.56
N THR A 203 11.56 16.81 -12.69
CA THR A 203 10.15 17.14 -12.94
C THR A 203 9.83 18.62 -12.78
N GLY A 204 10.80 19.45 -12.40
CA GLY A 204 10.57 20.86 -12.05
C GLY A 204 9.91 21.06 -10.67
N ALA A 205 9.69 19.97 -9.92
CA ALA A 205 9.05 20.01 -8.59
C ALA A 205 9.90 20.75 -7.54
N VAL A 206 9.25 21.24 -6.48
CA VAL A 206 9.95 21.94 -5.38
C VAL A 206 10.36 20.95 -4.30
N ALA A 207 11.50 21.20 -3.65
CA ALA A 207 11.96 20.38 -2.53
C ALA A 207 10.97 20.43 -1.36
N ASN A 208 10.56 19.26 -0.89
CA ASN A 208 9.59 19.12 0.19
C ASN A 208 10.30 18.97 1.55
N ASP A 209 9.82 19.68 2.57
CA ASP A 209 10.28 19.46 3.95
C ASP A 209 9.64 18.19 4.54
N ASP A 210 10.46 17.29 5.10
CA ASP A 210 9.97 16.00 5.61
C ASP A 210 8.94 16.17 6.73
N GLY A 211 9.12 17.15 7.62
CA GLY A 211 8.18 17.46 8.70
C GLY A 211 6.88 18.05 8.17
N ALA A 212 6.94 18.93 7.17
CA ALA A 212 5.75 19.47 6.51
C ALA A 212 4.94 18.37 5.80
N ILE A 213 5.59 17.40 5.15
CA ILE A 213 4.89 16.25 4.57
C ILE A 213 4.24 15.39 5.66
N ASP A 214 4.91 15.14 6.80
CA ASP A 214 4.35 14.38 7.92
C ASP A 214 3.08 15.06 8.47
N ALA A 215 3.16 16.37 8.70
CA ALA A 215 2.03 17.17 9.16
C ALA A 215 0.88 17.19 8.14
N PHE A 216 1.20 17.31 6.85
CA PHE A 216 0.20 17.30 5.78
C PHE A 216 -0.48 15.94 5.63
N CYS A 217 0.27 14.83 5.62
CA CYS A 217 -0.29 13.48 5.58
C CYS A 217 -1.24 13.26 6.76
N THR A 218 -0.81 13.66 7.97
CA THR A 218 -1.65 13.60 9.17
C THR A 218 -2.91 14.43 9.00
N SER A 219 -2.82 15.66 8.47
CA SER A 219 -3.99 16.50 8.19
C SER A 219 -4.95 15.87 7.18
N CYS A 220 -4.48 14.99 6.30
CA CYS A 220 -5.28 14.30 5.29
C CYS A 220 -5.84 12.95 5.77
N GLY A 221 -5.41 12.44 6.92
CA GLY A 221 -5.73 11.07 7.36
C GLY A 221 -4.94 9.98 6.62
N ILE A 222 -3.82 10.34 5.99
CA ILE A 222 -2.97 9.45 5.19
C ILE A 222 -1.98 8.72 6.10
N VAL A 223 -1.84 7.41 5.90
CA VAL A 223 -0.77 6.60 6.48
C VAL A 223 0.52 6.84 5.68
N ARG A 224 1.42 7.66 6.19
CA ARG A 224 2.67 7.95 5.48
C ARG A 224 3.69 6.81 5.62
N VAL A 225 4.39 6.50 4.54
CA VAL A 225 5.60 5.65 4.53
C VAL A 225 6.79 6.40 3.95
N LYS A 226 8.01 6.03 4.37
CA LYS A 226 9.26 6.74 4.02
C LYS A 226 10.18 5.98 3.04
N SER A 227 9.75 4.82 2.56
CA SER A 227 10.49 4.03 1.55
C SER A 227 9.57 3.17 0.70
N LEU A 228 10.04 2.78 -0.49
CA LEU A 228 9.34 1.84 -1.36
C LEU A 228 9.13 0.48 -0.67
N ARG A 229 10.12 -0.01 0.09
CA ARG A 229 9.98 -1.22 0.93
C ARG A 229 8.76 -1.10 1.83
N ARG A 230 8.59 0.02 2.55
CA ARG A 230 7.44 0.21 3.44
C ARG A 230 6.12 0.37 2.70
N LEU A 231 6.12 0.92 1.48
CA LEU A 231 4.92 0.97 0.65
C LEU A 231 4.47 -0.44 0.24
N LEU A 232 5.42 -1.34 -0.10
CA LEU A 232 5.14 -2.74 -0.39
C LEU A 232 4.66 -3.53 0.83
N ILE A 233 5.21 -3.24 2.01
CA ILE A 233 4.72 -3.80 3.28
C ILE A 233 3.27 -3.36 3.51
N ALA A 234 2.97 -2.07 3.30
CA ALA A 234 1.62 -1.54 3.41
C ALA A 234 0.66 -2.20 2.40
N ALA A 235 1.11 -2.43 1.17
CA ALA A 235 0.34 -3.13 0.15
C ALA A 235 -0.07 -4.53 0.63
N LYS A 236 0.87 -5.31 1.16
CA LYS A 236 0.58 -6.63 1.73
C LYS A 236 -0.38 -6.55 2.92
N ALA A 237 -0.12 -5.62 3.84
CA ALA A 237 -0.91 -5.46 5.06
C ALA A 237 -2.37 -5.07 4.77
N PHE A 238 -2.59 -3.97 4.03
CA PHE A 238 -3.93 -3.47 3.72
C PHE A 238 -4.64 -4.29 2.62
N GLY A 239 -3.90 -5.00 1.77
CA GLY A 239 -4.49 -5.99 0.86
C GLY A 239 -5.11 -7.18 1.59
N ARG A 240 -4.73 -7.41 2.86
CA ARG A 240 -5.31 -8.43 3.72
C ARG A 240 -6.30 -7.87 4.75
N PHE A 241 -5.92 -6.78 5.42
CA PHE A 241 -6.69 -6.17 6.50
C PHE A 241 -7.00 -4.70 6.17
N PRO A 242 -7.84 -4.43 5.15
CA PRO A 242 -8.10 -3.07 4.68
C PRO A 242 -8.78 -2.19 5.74
N GLN A 243 -9.45 -2.77 6.72
CA GLN A 243 -10.08 -2.06 7.83
C GLN A 243 -9.08 -1.51 8.87
N GLY A 244 -7.79 -1.90 8.77
CA GLY A 244 -6.80 -1.69 9.82
C GLY A 244 -7.03 -2.60 11.02
N LEU A 245 -6.05 -2.67 11.93
CA LEU A 245 -6.13 -3.46 13.15
C LEU A 245 -5.92 -2.55 14.36
N GLY A 246 -6.27 -3.02 15.57
CA GLY A 246 -5.88 -2.31 16.79
C GLY A 246 -4.40 -2.54 17.14
N PRO A 247 -3.85 -1.78 18.10
CA PRO A 247 -2.42 -1.82 18.41
C PRO A 247 -2.01 -2.98 19.32
N ARG A 248 -2.95 -3.67 19.98
CA ARG A 248 -2.62 -4.66 21.02
C ARG A 248 -2.16 -5.96 20.39
N ALA A 249 -0.86 -6.24 20.41
CA ALA A 249 -0.28 -7.40 19.76
C ALA A 249 0.17 -8.45 20.79
N LEU A 250 -0.08 -9.72 20.47
CA LEU A 250 0.52 -10.86 21.16
C LEU A 250 1.60 -11.47 20.27
N ILE A 251 2.79 -11.72 20.82
CA ILE A 251 3.88 -12.38 20.09
C ILE A 251 4.02 -13.83 20.61
N LEU A 252 3.96 -14.80 19.70
CA LEU A 252 4.28 -16.20 19.94
C LEU A 252 5.57 -16.53 19.21
N SER A 253 6.60 -16.96 19.92
CA SER A 253 7.89 -17.31 19.31
C SER A 253 8.39 -18.63 19.87
N ASN A 254 9.03 -19.47 19.06
CA ASN A 254 9.84 -20.59 19.57
C ASN A 254 11.31 -20.21 19.80
N SER A 255 11.64 -18.92 19.75
CA SER A 255 12.99 -18.43 19.96
C SER A 255 13.00 -17.06 20.62
N GLY A 256 13.66 -16.95 21.77
CA GLY A 256 13.76 -15.70 22.53
C GLY A 256 14.40 -14.54 21.75
N GLY A 257 15.49 -14.77 21.01
CA GLY A 257 16.20 -13.71 20.27
C GLY A 257 15.32 -12.99 19.25
N PRO A 258 14.71 -13.70 18.28
CA PRO A 258 13.69 -13.17 17.39
C PRO A 258 12.49 -12.55 18.12
N GLY A 259 12.05 -13.13 19.24
CA GLY A 259 10.99 -12.57 20.07
C GLY A 259 11.33 -11.16 20.59
N VAL A 260 12.55 -10.97 21.09
CA VAL A 260 13.05 -9.67 21.59
C VAL A 260 13.10 -8.64 20.46
N LEU A 261 13.71 -8.98 19.31
CA LEU A 261 13.83 -8.05 18.18
C LEU A 261 12.45 -7.67 17.60
N CYS A 262 11.51 -8.62 17.54
CA CYS A 262 10.14 -8.35 17.12
C CYS A 262 9.43 -7.43 18.12
N ALA A 263 9.64 -7.63 19.43
CA ALA A 263 9.07 -6.77 20.46
C ALA A 263 9.59 -5.33 20.36
N ASP A 264 10.90 -5.16 20.21
CA ASP A 264 11.53 -3.83 20.02
C ASP A 264 10.94 -3.14 18.78
N ARG A 265 10.88 -3.84 17.64
CA ARG A 265 10.28 -3.30 16.42
C ARG A 265 8.80 -2.96 16.61
N ALA A 266 8.03 -3.82 17.27
CA ALA A 266 6.61 -3.60 17.51
C ALA A 266 6.37 -2.30 18.29
N VAL A 267 7.15 -2.06 19.36
CA VAL A 267 7.07 -0.82 20.14
C VAL A 267 7.46 0.40 19.31
N LEU A 268 8.52 0.31 18.49
CA LEU A 268 8.92 1.40 17.58
C LEU A 268 7.88 1.70 16.48
N GLU A 269 6.96 0.75 16.24
CA GLU A 269 5.85 0.89 15.30
C GLU A 269 4.52 1.20 16.01
N ASP A 270 4.59 1.65 17.27
CA ASP A 270 3.47 2.09 18.12
C ASP A 270 2.46 0.98 18.49
N LEU A 271 2.90 -0.29 18.46
CA LEU A 271 2.11 -1.41 18.96
C LEU A 271 2.21 -1.54 20.49
N GLU A 272 1.17 -2.10 21.08
CA GLU A 272 1.03 -2.32 22.52
C GLU A 272 1.20 -3.80 22.83
N LEU A 273 2.30 -4.17 23.49
CA LEU A 273 2.53 -5.54 23.97
C LEU A 273 1.89 -5.73 25.34
N ALA A 274 0.55 -5.86 25.34
CA ALA A 274 -0.22 -6.01 26.57
C ALA A 274 0.16 -7.28 27.34
N THR A 275 0.13 -7.19 28.67
CA THR A 275 0.39 -8.32 29.57
C THR A 275 -0.63 -9.43 29.36
N LEU A 276 -0.22 -10.68 29.59
CA LEU A 276 -1.12 -11.83 29.46
C LEU A 276 -2.23 -11.74 30.52
N PRO A 277 -3.52 -11.90 30.15
CA PRO A 277 -4.58 -12.12 31.13
C PRO A 277 -4.24 -13.30 32.05
N ALA A 278 -4.51 -13.17 33.36
CA ALA A 278 -4.11 -14.18 34.35
C ALA A 278 -4.61 -15.59 33.99
N ALA A 279 -5.88 -15.71 33.60
CA ALA A 279 -6.48 -16.98 33.17
C ALA A 279 -5.75 -17.60 31.95
N PHE A 280 -5.31 -16.77 31.00
CA PHE A 280 -4.54 -17.26 29.85
C PHE A 280 -3.15 -17.71 30.28
N ALA A 281 -2.44 -16.92 31.09
CA ALA A 281 -1.13 -17.29 31.61
C ALA A 281 -1.15 -18.59 32.43
N ASP A 282 -2.19 -18.81 33.25
CA ASP A 282 -2.33 -20.02 34.06
C ASP A 282 -2.56 -21.27 33.20
N VAL A 283 -3.39 -21.17 32.14
CA VAL A 283 -3.57 -22.25 31.16
C VAL A 283 -2.25 -22.60 30.49
N LEU A 284 -1.44 -21.60 30.11
CA LEU A 284 -0.14 -21.85 29.49
C LEU A 284 0.83 -22.56 30.44
N ARG A 285 0.95 -22.11 31.70
CA ARG A 285 1.85 -22.71 32.70
C ARG A 285 1.54 -24.17 33.03
N GLN A 286 0.29 -24.60 32.87
CA GLN A 286 -0.11 -25.98 33.15
C GLN A 286 0.40 -26.99 32.11
N ARG A 287 0.70 -26.53 30.88
CA ARG A 287 1.03 -27.43 29.77
C ARG A 287 2.33 -27.12 29.06
N LEU A 288 2.78 -25.85 29.07
CA LEU A 288 4.11 -25.52 28.56
C LEU A 288 5.20 -26.00 29.53
N PRO A 289 6.39 -26.33 29.03
CA PRO A 289 7.53 -26.64 29.88
C PRO A 289 7.84 -25.49 30.86
N PRO A 290 8.33 -25.77 32.08
CA PRO A 290 8.69 -24.74 33.06
C PRO A 290 9.69 -23.70 32.55
N GLU A 291 10.52 -24.06 31.57
CA GLU A 291 11.53 -23.20 30.96
C GLU A 291 10.93 -22.21 29.95
N ALA A 292 9.71 -22.44 29.47
CA ALA A 292 9.03 -21.55 28.54
C ALA A 292 8.71 -20.20 29.21
N ALA A 293 8.88 -19.10 28.48
CA ALA A 293 8.54 -17.78 29.00
C ALA A 293 7.05 -17.50 28.79
N VAL A 294 6.28 -17.48 29.88
CA VAL A 294 4.84 -17.13 29.88
C VAL A 294 4.67 -15.63 30.15
N ALA A 295 5.11 -14.83 29.18
CA ALA A 295 4.97 -13.37 29.13
C ALA A 295 4.59 -12.97 27.69
N ASN A 296 4.53 -11.66 27.38
CA ASN A 296 4.41 -11.20 25.99
C ASN A 296 5.72 -10.49 25.63
N PRO A 297 6.58 -11.05 24.76
CA PRO A 297 6.40 -12.27 23.95
C PRO A 297 6.34 -13.58 24.75
N ILE A 298 5.59 -14.56 24.21
CA ILE A 298 5.59 -15.95 24.69
C ILE A 298 6.76 -16.68 24.01
N ASP A 299 7.66 -17.28 24.79
CA ASP A 299 8.75 -18.13 24.30
C ASP A 299 8.41 -19.61 24.49
N LEU A 300 8.17 -20.32 23.39
CA LEU A 300 7.80 -21.72 23.32
C LEU A 300 9.00 -22.67 23.34
N LEU A 301 10.24 -22.15 23.40
CA LEU A 301 11.51 -22.88 23.30
C LEU A 301 11.81 -23.44 21.91
N ALA A 302 13.10 -23.60 21.60
CA ALA A 302 13.60 -23.90 20.26
C ALA A 302 13.03 -25.17 19.61
N ASP A 303 12.71 -26.18 20.41
CA ASP A 303 12.21 -27.47 19.95
C ASP A 303 10.67 -27.52 19.83
N ALA A 304 9.99 -26.36 19.94
CA ALA A 304 8.54 -26.27 19.80
C ALA A 304 8.05 -26.82 18.46
N ARG A 305 7.00 -27.67 18.54
CA ARG A 305 6.34 -28.28 17.39
C ARG A 305 4.87 -27.84 17.36
N GLU A 306 4.08 -28.53 16.53
CA GLU A 306 2.67 -28.25 16.32
C GLU A 306 1.84 -28.35 17.60
N ASP A 307 2.29 -29.15 18.58
CA ASP A 307 1.67 -29.31 19.88
C ASP A 307 1.71 -28.01 20.70
N ARG A 308 2.88 -27.36 20.80
CA ARG A 308 3.07 -26.10 21.54
C ARG A 308 2.55 -24.89 20.79
N PHE A 309 2.82 -24.79 19.49
CA PHE A 309 2.28 -23.71 18.66
C PHE A 309 0.75 -23.76 18.61
N GLY A 310 0.20 -24.95 18.33
CA GLY A 310 -1.24 -25.15 18.24
C GLY A 310 -1.95 -24.89 19.57
N PHE A 311 -1.46 -25.49 20.65
CA PHE A 311 -2.03 -25.28 21.99
C PHE A 311 -2.01 -23.80 22.40
N THR A 312 -0.89 -23.10 22.20
CA THR A 312 -0.77 -21.70 22.62
C THR A 312 -1.73 -20.80 21.84
N LEU A 313 -1.85 -21.03 20.53
CA LEU A 313 -2.80 -20.28 19.70
C LEU A 313 -4.25 -20.59 20.07
N GLU A 314 -4.62 -21.85 20.30
CA GLU A 314 -5.94 -22.24 20.78
C GLU A 314 -6.28 -21.57 22.12
N ALA A 315 -5.34 -21.59 23.07
CA ALA A 315 -5.51 -20.96 24.37
C ALA A 315 -5.65 -19.43 24.23
N ALA A 316 -4.90 -18.78 23.33
CA ALA A 316 -5.04 -17.36 23.06
C ALA A 316 -6.43 -17.03 22.51
N MET A 317 -6.94 -17.83 21.57
CA MET A 317 -8.29 -17.66 21.02
C MET A 317 -9.40 -17.91 22.05
N ALA A 318 -9.22 -18.87 22.96
CA ALA A 318 -10.22 -19.22 23.97
C ALA A 318 -10.23 -18.26 25.17
N HIS A 319 -9.06 -17.80 25.61
CA HIS A 319 -8.91 -17.11 26.90
C HIS A 319 -8.43 -15.65 26.79
N ALA A 320 -7.98 -15.21 25.61
CA ALA A 320 -7.41 -13.88 25.44
C ALA A 320 -7.87 -13.15 24.16
N ALA A 321 -8.88 -13.65 23.44
CA ALA A 321 -9.31 -13.06 22.16
C ALA A 321 -9.76 -11.60 22.26
N ALA A 322 -10.27 -11.15 23.41
CA ALA A 322 -10.64 -9.75 23.61
C ALA A 322 -9.46 -8.85 24.06
N ALA A 323 -8.36 -9.46 24.51
CA ALA A 323 -7.18 -8.75 25.01
C ALA A 323 -6.26 -8.26 23.90
N TYR A 324 -6.29 -8.90 22.73
CA TYR A 324 -5.41 -8.63 21.60
C TYR A 324 -6.19 -8.33 20.33
N ASP A 325 -5.61 -7.48 19.49
CA ASP A 325 -6.11 -7.11 18.17
C ASP A 325 -5.41 -7.89 17.05
N LEU A 326 -4.24 -8.47 17.32
CA LEU A 326 -3.55 -9.41 16.45
C LEU A 326 -2.59 -10.35 17.21
N VAL A 327 -2.25 -11.48 16.57
CA VAL A 327 -1.20 -12.40 17.01
C VAL A 327 -0.11 -12.48 15.95
N MET A 328 1.13 -12.22 16.35
CA MET A 328 2.34 -12.32 15.52
C MET A 328 3.09 -13.59 15.90
N MET A 329 3.18 -14.53 14.96
CA MET A 329 3.80 -15.83 15.18
C MET A 329 5.18 -15.87 14.52
N ILE A 330 6.20 -16.21 15.30
CA ILE A 330 7.60 -16.32 14.87
C ILE A 330 8.01 -17.79 14.97
N HIS A 331 8.40 -18.35 13.84
CA HIS A 331 8.80 -19.75 13.74
C HIS A 331 10.21 -19.86 13.16
N VAL A 332 11.16 -20.11 14.04
CA VAL A 332 12.52 -20.52 13.67
C VAL A 332 12.50 -22.03 13.48
N VAL A 333 12.99 -22.54 12.34
CA VAL A 333 13.01 -24.00 12.09
C VAL A 333 14.43 -24.54 12.28
N PRO A 334 14.77 -25.06 13.47
CA PRO A 334 16.05 -25.73 13.68
C PRO A 334 16.02 -27.15 13.08
N PHE A 335 17.20 -27.77 12.93
CA PHE A 335 17.36 -29.07 12.28
C PHE A 335 16.52 -30.22 12.89
N MET A 336 16.10 -30.09 14.16
CA MET A 336 15.33 -31.11 14.86
C MET A 336 13.80 -30.97 14.69
N VAL A 337 13.32 -29.89 14.08
CA VAL A 337 11.89 -29.60 13.89
C VAL A 337 11.55 -29.69 12.41
N ASP A 338 10.51 -30.48 12.09
CA ASP A 338 9.87 -30.43 10.79
C ASP A 338 8.83 -29.31 10.80
N ALA A 339 8.88 -28.43 9.80
CA ALA A 339 7.97 -27.28 9.73
C ALA A 339 6.59 -27.66 9.21
N ASP A 340 6.47 -28.72 8.41
CA ASP A 340 5.22 -29.16 7.77
C ASP A 340 4.08 -29.33 8.81
N PRO A 341 4.25 -30.12 9.89
CA PRO A 341 3.20 -30.31 10.88
C PRO A 341 2.80 -29.01 11.59
N VAL A 342 3.78 -28.14 11.88
CA VAL A 342 3.53 -26.84 12.55
C VAL A 342 2.69 -25.96 11.65
N VAL A 343 3.10 -25.79 10.39
CA VAL A 343 2.40 -24.96 9.40
C VAL A 343 0.99 -25.49 9.17
N ARG A 344 0.82 -26.80 8.97
CA ARG A 344 -0.51 -27.41 8.80
C ARG A 344 -1.40 -27.10 10.00
N ARG A 345 -0.89 -27.28 11.22
CA ARG A 345 -1.66 -27.00 12.43
C ARG A 345 -2.06 -25.53 12.55
N LEU A 346 -1.16 -24.61 12.23
CA LEU A 346 -1.46 -23.18 12.23
C LEU A 346 -2.51 -22.81 11.16
N THR A 347 -2.44 -23.40 9.97
CA THR A 347 -3.44 -23.18 8.91
C THR A 347 -4.84 -23.68 9.29
N GLU A 348 -4.93 -24.85 9.95
CA GLU A 348 -6.19 -25.38 10.47
C GLU A 348 -6.82 -24.42 11.50
N LEU A 349 -6.01 -23.93 12.43
CA LEU A 349 -6.49 -23.02 13.47
C LEU A 349 -6.89 -21.66 12.88
N ALA A 350 -6.15 -21.16 11.90
CA ALA A 350 -6.44 -19.88 11.23
C ALA A 350 -7.84 -19.83 10.61
N GLN A 351 -8.35 -20.95 10.10
CA GLN A 351 -9.70 -21.03 9.51
C GLN A 351 -10.82 -20.69 10.51
N SER A 352 -10.59 -20.95 11.81
CA SER A 352 -11.55 -20.68 12.89
C SER A 352 -11.18 -19.44 13.72
N ALA A 353 -10.03 -18.83 13.45
CA ALA A 353 -9.50 -17.72 14.22
C ALA A 353 -10.33 -16.45 14.00
N LYS A 354 -10.81 -15.88 15.10
CA LYS A 354 -11.49 -14.57 15.11
C LYS A 354 -10.54 -13.40 15.32
N ILE A 355 -9.33 -13.71 15.79
CA ILE A 355 -8.23 -12.76 15.92
C ILE A 355 -7.39 -12.82 14.64
N PRO A 356 -7.00 -11.68 14.06
CA PRO A 356 -6.02 -11.62 12.97
C PRO A 356 -4.69 -12.26 13.37
N LEU A 357 -4.16 -13.09 12.46
CA LEU A 357 -2.88 -13.76 12.63
C LEU A 357 -1.87 -13.23 11.61
N MET A 358 -0.60 -13.17 11.97
CA MET A 358 0.53 -12.95 11.07
C MET A 358 1.62 -13.98 11.37
N HIS A 359 2.42 -14.30 10.36
CA HIS A 359 3.47 -15.30 10.53
C HIS A 359 4.79 -14.86 9.91
N SER A 360 5.90 -15.15 10.58
CA SER A 360 7.24 -15.06 10.00
C SER A 360 8.03 -16.33 10.27
N MET A 361 8.79 -16.77 9.27
CA MET A 361 9.68 -17.91 9.38
C MET A 361 11.13 -17.53 9.12
N MET A 362 12.03 -18.05 9.96
CA MET A 362 13.46 -17.79 9.91
C MET A 362 14.26 -19.10 9.79
N GLY A 363 15.35 -19.06 9.02
CA GLY A 363 16.25 -20.18 8.79
C GLY A 363 16.49 -20.47 7.30
N THR A 364 17.28 -21.51 7.02
CA THR A 364 17.41 -22.07 5.67
C THR A 364 16.30 -23.10 5.47
N LEU A 365 15.30 -22.74 4.67
CA LEU A 365 14.01 -23.43 4.62
C LEU A 365 13.68 -23.93 3.19
N PRO A 366 14.17 -25.11 2.78
CA PRO A 366 13.69 -25.75 1.55
C PRO A 366 12.19 -26.04 1.71
N GLY A 367 11.33 -25.45 0.88
CA GLY A 367 9.86 -25.57 1.01
C GLY A 367 9.14 -24.36 1.61
N LYS A 368 9.87 -23.31 2.02
CA LYS A 368 9.27 -22.07 2.59
C LYS A 368 8.13 -21.49 1.73
N ALA A 369 8.28 -21.52 0.41
CA ALA A 369 7.29 -20.98 -0.52
C ALA A 369 5.93 -21.69 -0.39
N ASP A 370 5.93 -23.02 -0.29
CA ASP A 370 4.70 -23.82 -0.17
C ASP A 370 4.04 -23.62 1.19
N TRP A 371 4.84 -23.52 2.27
CA TRP A 371 4.33 -23.18 3.60
C TRP A 371 3.72 -21.80 3.68
N PHE A 372 4.38 -20.82 3.08
CA PHE A 372 3.86 -19.46 3.00
C PHE A 372 2.57 -19.45 2.18
N ALA A 373 2.52 -20.12 1.04
CA ALA A 373 1.30 -20.23 0.25
C ALA A 373 0.14 -20.85 1.04
N ALA A 374 0.37 -21.93 1.80
CA ALA A 374 -0.65 -22.55 2.64
C ALA A 374 -1.19 -21.60 3.72
N LEU A 375 -0.30 -20.86 4.39
CA LEU A 375 -0.68 -19.84 5.38
C LEU A 375 -1.46 -18.68 4.76
N GLU A 376 -0.98 -18.13 3.64
CA GLU A 376 -1.66 -17.05 2.92
C GLU A 376 -3.07 -17.46 2.46
N GLN A 377 -3.22 -18.69 1.95
CA GLN A 377 -4.52 -19.26 1.55
C GLN A 377 -5.47 -19.44 2.75
N SER A 378 -4.93 -19.76 3.93
CA SER A 378 -5.70 -19.77 5.19
C SER A 378 -5.98 -18.37 5.74
N GLY A 379 -5.47 -17.33 5.09
CA GLY A 379 -5.70 -15.95 5.46
C GLY A 379 -4.68 -15.35 6.45
N VAL A 380 -3.52 -15.98 6.59
CA VAL A 380 -2.41 -15.53 7.45
C VAL A 380 -1.31 -14.91 6.59
N PRO A 381 -1.14 -13.57 6.57
CA PRO A 381 -0.04 -12.96 5.85
C PRO A 381 1.30 -13.35 6.45
N THR A 382 2.22 -13.66 5.55
CA THR A 382 3.54 -14.23 5.84
C THR A 382 4.67 -13.27 5.52
N PHE A 383 5.70 -13.24 6.35
CA PHE A 383 6.79 -12.26 6.23
C PHE A 383 8.13 -12.96 6.27
N ASN A 384 9.05 -12.50 5.42
CA ASN A 384 10.38 -13.10 5.33
C ASN A 384 11.24 -12.84 6.57
N ASP A 385 10.93 -11.77 7.29
CA ASP A 385 11.57 -11.43 8.55
C ASP A 385 10.55 -10.85 9.55
N ILE A 386 10.94 -10.88 10.82
CA ILE A 386 10.12 -10.48 11.96
C ILE A 386 9.90 -8.96 12.05
N GLU A 387 10.80 -8.15 11.48
CA GLU A 387 10.68 -6.71 11.50
C GLU A 387 9.65 -6.26 10.45
N GLU A 388 9.68 -6.85 9.25
CA GLU A 388 8.68 -6.63 8.20
C GLU A 388 7.26 -6.94 8.71
N MET A 389 7.10 -8.02 9.48
CA MET A 389 5.83 -8.37 10.12
C MET A 389 5.36 -7.31 11.13
N ALA A 390 6.25 -6.86 12.01
CA ALA A 390 5.92 -5.83 13.00
C ALA A 390 5.68 -4.46 12.34
N GLU A 391 6.42 -4.10 11.29
CA GLU A 391 6.18 -2.92 10.46
C GLU A 391 4.79 -2.96 9.80
N ALA A 392 4.38 -4.13 9.27
CA ALA A 392 3.04 -4.32 8.71
C ALA A 392 1.95 -4.12 9.76
N ALA A 393 2.10 -4.73 10.93
CA ALA A 393 1.15 -4.59 12.04
C ALA A 393 1.03 -3.14 12.51
N GLY A 394 2.14 -2.40 12.64
CA GLY A 394 2.11 -0.98 13.01
C GLY A 394 1.41 -0.09 11.99
N LEU A 395 1.62 -0.34 10.69
CA LEU A 395 0.89 0.38 9.63
C LEU A 395 -0.63 0.16 9.74
N LEU A 396 -1.06 -1.08 10.02
CA LEU A 396 -2.46 -1.41 10.26
C LEU A 396 -3.01 -0.72 11.51
N ALA A 397 -2.22 -0.62 12.59
CA ALA A 397 -2.59 0.02 13.85
C ALA A 397 -2.80 1.54 13.73
N ARG A 398 -2.07 2.19 12.81
CA ARG A 398 -2.16 3.64 12.59
C ARG A 398 -3.46 4.05 11.89
N TYR A 399 -3.96 3.23 10.97
CA TYR A 399 -5.09 3.62 10.12
C TYR A 399 -6.40 3.88 10.89
N PRO A 400 -6.88 3.02 11.81
CA PRO A 400 -8.14 3.26 12.52
C PRO A 400 -8.17 4.59 13.27
N ARG A 401 -7.06 4.98 13.90
CA ARG A 401 -6.94 6.27 14.60
C ARG A 401 -7.12 7.45 13.64
N LEU A 402 -6.46 7.40 12.47
CA LEU A 402 -6.58 8.42 11.43
C LEU A 402 -7.99 8.46 10.81
N ARG A 403 -8.57 7.30 10.49
CA ARG A 403 -9.93 7.17 9.96
C ARG A 403 -10.96 7.77 10.89
N ASP A 404 -10.85 7.46 12.18
CA ASP A 404 -11.81 7.92 13.17
C ASP A 404 -11.69 9.44 13.41
N ALA A 405 -10.46 9.98 13.37
CA ALA A 405 -10.24 11.41 13.38
C ALA A 405 -10.79 12.10 12.12
N ALA A 406 -10.64 11.48 10.94
CA ALA A 406 -11.23 11.98 9.69
C ALA A 406 -12.77 12.03 9.76
N ARG A 407 -13.40 10.96 10.25
CA ARG A 407 -14.86 10.87 10.43
C ARG A 407 -15.42 11.91 11.40
N ARG A 408 -14.67 12.22 12.47
CA ARG A 408 -15.07 13.24 13.46
C ARG A 408 -14.72 14.67 13.03
N GLY A 409 -13.99 14.86 11.93
CA GLY A 409 -13.48 16.17 11.54
C GLY A 409 -12.45 16.73 12.53
N THR A 410 -11.73 15.87 13.26
CA THR A 410 -10.73 16.26 14.28
C THR A 410 -9.30 16.12 13.78
N LEU A 411 -9.09 15.90 12.48
CA LEU A 411 -7.75 15.94 11.90
C LEU A 411 -7.20 17.37 12.02
N PRO A 412 -5.90 17.53 12.32
CA PRO A 412 -5.30 18.84 12.44
C PRO A 412 -5.36 19.57 11.08
N GLU A 413 -5.42 20.90 11.13
CA GLU A 413 -5.12 21.73 9.97
C GLU A 413 -3.62 21.97 9.92
N ALA A 414 -2.96 21.49 8.87
CA ALA A 414 -1.54 21.74 8.64
C ALA A 414 -1.37 22.39 7.27
N ALA A 415 -0.75 23.56 7.16
CA ALA A 415 -0.40 24.09 5.85
C ALA A 415 0.74 23.25 5.25
N PHE A 416 0.59 22.81 3.99
CA PHE A 416 1.76 22.35 3.24
C PHE A 416 2.54 23.62 2.87
N SER A 417 3.70 23.84 3.49
CA SER A 417 4.51 25.03 3.21
C SER A 417 5.18 24.87 1.84
N ASP A 418 4.51 25.35 0.81
CA ASP A 418 5.12 25.48 -0.50
C ASP A 418 6.21 26.56 -0.43
N ARG A 419 7.48 26.18 -0.62
CA ARG A 419 8.60 27.14 -0.65
C ARG A 419 8.51 28.11 -1.83
N ARG A 420 7.53 27.99 -2.75
CA ARG A 420 7.25 28.97 -3.82
C ARG A 420 6.98 30.41 -3.35
N ARG A 421 6.71 30.65 -2.06
CA ARG A 421 6.36 32.00 -1.53
C ARG A 421 7.40 32.66 -0.63
N ARG A 422 8.68 32.27 -0.68
CA ARG A 422 9.76 33.00 0.00
C ARG A 422 10.74 33.61 -0.98
#